data_AF-A0A376MN19-F1
#
_entry.id   AF-A0A376MN19-F1
#
_cell.length_a   1.000
_cell.length_b   1.000
_cell.length_c   1.000
_cell.angle_alpha   90.00
_cell.angle_beta   90.00
_cell.angle_gamma   90.00
#
_symmetry.space_group_name_H-M   'P 1'
#
loop_
_entity.id
_entity.type
_entity.pdbx_description
1 polymer ?
#
loop_
_entity_poly.entity_id
_entity_poly.type
_entity_poly.pdbx_seq_one_letter_code
_entity_poly.pdbx_strand_id
1 'polypeptide(L)'
;MFGHEKGAFTGADKRREGRFVEADGGTLFLDEIGDISPMMQVRLLRAIQEREVQRVGSNQTISVDVRLIAATHRDLAAEVNAGRFRQDLYYRLNVVAIEVPSLRQRREDIPLLANHFLQRFAERNRKAVKGFTPQAMDLLIHYDWPGNIRELETRWNGRWCC
;
A
#
# COMPACT_ATOMS: atom_id res chain seq x y z
N MET A 1 3.10 -12.96 6.04
CA MET A 1 1.81 -12.54 6.62
C MET A 1 1.39 -13.42 7.81
N PHE A 2 1.22 -14.74 7.64
CA PHE A 2 0.72 -15.63 8.71
C PHE A 2 1.81 -16.31 9.56
N GLY A 3 3.09 -16.16 9.20
CA GLY A 3 4.20 -16.87 9.86
C GLY A 3 4.30 -18.33 9.43
N HIS A 4 5.34 -19.02 9.89
CA HIS A 4 5.54 -20.45 9.61
C HIS A 4 6.25 -21.14 10.77
N GLU A 5 5.95 -22.43 10.95
CA GLU A 5 6.72 -23.31 11.82
C GLU A 5 7.97 -23.84 11.13
N LYS A 6 8.92 -24.32 11.94
CA LYS A 6 10.10 -25.01 11.42
C LYS A 6 9.67 -26.25 10.62
N GLY A 7 10.20 -26.42 9.41
CA GLY A 7 9.88 -27.55 8.53
C GLY A 7 8.57 -27.44 7.76
N ALA A 8 7.89 -26.28 7.80
CA ALA A 8 6.64 -26.07 7.06
C ALA A 8 6.78 -26.13 5.53
N PHE A 9 7.97 -25.86 5.00
CA PHE A 9 8.36 -25.99 3.60
C PHE A 9 9.89 -26.13 3.49
N THR A 10 10.40 -26.48 2.31
CA THR A 10 11.84 -26.55 2.03
C THR A 10 12.51 -25.19 2.26
N GLY A 11 13.39 -25.11 3.27
CA GLY A 11 14.05 -23.86 3.70
C GLY A 11 13.41 -23.16 4.93
N ALA A 12 12.40 -23.76 5.55
CA ALA A 12 11.83 -23.26 6.81
C ALA A 12 12.69 -23.70 8.03
N ASP A 13 13.90 -23.17 8.14
CA ASP A 13 14.88 -23.60 9.16
C ASP A 13 14.55 -23.11 10.58
N LYS A 14 13.76 -22.04 10.70
CA LYS A 14 13.37 -21.42 11.96
C LYS A 14 11.88 -21.08 11.96
N ARG A 15 11.28 -21.07 13.15
CA ARG A 15 9.93 -20.53 13.35
C ARG A 15 9.95 -19.02 13.13
N ARG A 16 8.95 -18.48 12.42
CA ARG A 16 8.75 -17.04 12.24
C ARG A 16 7.32 -16.65 12.56
N GLU A 17 7.17 -15.61 13.38
CA GLU A 17 5.86 -15.06 13.71
C GLU A 17 5.20 -14.35 12.52
N GLY A 18 3.87 -14.35 12.54
CA GLY A 18 3.06 -13.73 11.51
C GLY A 18 2.79 -12.27 11.84
N ARG A 19 2.67 -11.44 10.79
CA ARG A 19 2.28 -10.03 10.90
C ARG A 19 0.91 -9.84 11.57
N PHE A 20 0.00 -10.79 11.45
CA PHE A 20 -1.28 -10.77 12.17
C PHE A 20 -1.11 -10.87 13.68
N VAL A 21 -0.19 -11.72 14.14
CA VAL A 21 0.10 -11.89 15.57
C VAL A 21 0.87 -10.67 16.08
N GLU A 22 1.82 -10.16 15.30
CA GLU A 22 2.56 -8.93 15.63
C GLU A 22 1.66 -7.69 15.73
N ALA A 23 0.53 -7.67 14.99
CA ALA A 23 -0.40 -6.55 14.94
C ALA A 23 -1.62 -6.73 15.86
N ASP A 24 -1.61 -7.74 16.73
CA ASP A 24 -2.69 -8.01 17.69
C ASP A 24 -2.93 -6.80 18.61
N GLY A 25 -4.21 -6.43 18.78
CA GLY A 25 -4.63 -5.20 19.46
C GLY A 25 -4.39 -3.90 18.66
N GLY A 26 -3.95 -4.00 17.41
CA GLY A 26 -3.51 -2.88 16.58
C GLY A 26 -4.20 -2.79 15.22
N THR A 27 -3.46 -2.25 14.24
CA THR A 27 -3.93 -2.10 12.85
C THR A 27 -2.92 -2.71 11.90
N LEU A 28 -3.40 -3.53 10.95
CA LEU A 28 -2.60 -4.14 9.90
C LEU A 28 -2.95 -3.50 8.55
N PHE A 29 -1.95 -2.87 7.92
CA PHE A 29 -2.05 -2.35 6.57
C PHE A 29 -1.59 -3.41 5.56
N LEU A 30 -2.45 -3.73 4.60
CA LEU A 30 -2.19 -4.67 3.51
C LEU A 30 -2.13 -3.89 2.20
N ASP A 31 -0.93 -3.68 1.70
CA ASP A 31 -0.73 -3.09 0.36
C ASP A 31 -0.89 -4.15 -0.73
N GLU A 32 -1.32 -3.71 -1.92
CA GLU A 32 -1.50 -4.54 -3.11
C GLU A 32 -2.34 -5.82 -2.89
N ILE A 33 -3.48 -5.68 -2.20
CA ILE A 33 -4.31 -6.85 -1.86
C ILE A 33 -4.82 -7.62 -3.09
N GLY A 34 -4.92 -6.97 -4.25
CA GLY A 34 -5.31 -7.61 -5.51
C GLY A 34 -4.27 -8.60 -6.07
N ASP A 35 -3.03 -8.60 -5.58
CA ASP A 35 -1.94 -9.45 -6.06
C ASP A 35 -1.72 -10.72 -5.21
N ILE A 36 -2.54 -10.93 -4.19
CA ILE A 36 -2.36 -12.09 -3.29
C ILE A 36 -2.83 -13.39 -3.95
N SER A 37 -2.10 -14.47 -3.68
CA SER A 37 -2.42 -15.79 -4.20
C SER A 37 -3.79 -16.31 -3.69
N PRO A 38 -4.47 -17.21 -4.42
CA PRO A 38 -5.76 -17.74 -3.98
C PRO A 38 -5.73 -18.39 -2.59
N MET A 39 -4.62 -19.07 -2.25
CA MET A 39 -4.41 -19.64 -0.92
C MET A 39 -4.34 -18.56 0.17
N MET A 40 -3.71 -17.42 -0.14
CA MET A 40 -3.66 -16.27 0.76
C MET A 40 -5.03 -15.62 0.94
N GLN A 41 -5.85 -15.55 -0.11
CA GLN A 41 -7.23 -15.06 -0.02
C GLN A 41 -8.07 -15.90 0.96
N VAL A 42 -7.94 -17.24 0.91
CA VAL A 42 -8.63 -18.15 1.83
C VAL A 42 -8.22 -17.91 3.28
N ARG A 43 -6.91 -17.81 3.53
CA ARG A 43 -6.38 -17.57 4.89
C ARG A 43 -6.80 -16.21 5.43
N LEU A 44 -6.79 -15.19 4.57
CA LEU A 44 -7.22 -13.86 4.95
C LEU A 44 -8.71 -13.80 5.27
N LEU A 45 -9.54 -14.47 4.47
CA LEU A 45 -10.97 -14.57 4.73
C LEU A 45 -11.23 -15.21 6.10
N ARG A 46 -10.54 -16.31 6.44
CA ARG A 46 -10.63 -16.93 7.77
C ARG A 46 -10.20 -15.98 8.87
N ALA A 47 -9.08 -15.28 8.71
CA ALA A 47 -8.61 -14.29 9.68
C ALA A 47 -9.63 -13.18 9.94
N ILE A 48 -10.34 -12.72 8.91
CA ILE A 48 -11.37 -11.68 9.04
C ILE A 48 -12.65 -12.24 9.68
N GLN A 49 -13.05 -13.47 9.33
CA GLN A 49 -14.31 -14.08 9.79
C GLN A 49 -14.21 -14.64 11.21
N GLU A 50 -13.17 -15.44 11.47
CA GLU A 50 -12.99 -16.19 12.71
C GLU A 50 -12.20 -15.40 13.75
N ARG A 51 -11.53 -14.30 13.34
CA ARG A 51 -10.55 -13.57 14.18
C ARG A 51 -9.42 -14.47 14.68
N GLU A 52 -9.08 -15.48 13.87
CA GLU A 52 -8.05 -16.46 14.19
C GLU A 52 -7.09 -16.62 13.02
N VAL A 53 -5.82 -16.86 13.35
CA VAL A 53 -4.78 -17.15 12.37
C VAL A 53 -4.04 -18.43 12.71
N GLN A 54 -3.65 -19.15 11.66
CA GLN A 54 -2.82 -20.35 11.74
C GLN A 54 -1.50 -20.12 11.01
N ARG A 55 -0.39 -20.49 11.66
CA ARG A 55 0.92 -20.50 11.02
C ARG A 55 0.96 -21.57 9.93
N VAL A 56 1.74 -21.33 8.88
CA VAL A 56 1.97 -22.38 7.86
C VAL A 56 2.67 -23.56 8.53
N GLY A 57 2.13 -24.78 8.36
CA GLY A 57 2.65 -26.01 8.96
C GLY A 57 2.22 -26.26 10.41
N SER A 58 1.33 -25.43 10.98
CA SER A 58 0.76 -25.64 12.31
C SER A 58 -0.75 -25.77 12.24
N ASN A 59 -1.32 -26.62 13.08
CA ASN A 59 -2.76 -26.69 13.33
C ASN A 59 -3.18 -25.83 14.53
N GLN A 60 -2.24 -25.15 15.20
CA GLN A 60 -2.54 -24.26 16.30
C GLN A 60 -3.21 -22.99 15.79
N THR A 61 -4.43 -22.74 16.25
CA THR A 61 -5.12 -21.46 16.05
C THR A 61 -4.66 -20.44 17.08
N ILE A 62 -4.59 -19.18 16.65
CA ILE A 62 -4.19 -18.04 17.46
C ILE A 62 -5.25 -16.97 17.26
N SER A 63 -6.00 -16.66 18.32
CA SER A 63 -6.94 -15.54 18.31
C SER A 63 -6.19 -14.23 18.15
N VAL A 64 -6.70 -13.34 17.29
CA VAL A 64 -6.14 -12.02 17.02
C VAL A 64 -7.24 -10.99 16.88
N ASP A 65 -7.06 -9.82 17.47
CA ASP A 65 -7.94 -8.66 17.30
C ASP A 65 -7.20 -7.57 16.52
N VAL A 66 -7.45 -7.49 15.21
CA VAL A 66 -6.71 -6.62 14.30
C VAL A 66 -7.66 -5.82 13.45
N ARG A 67 -7.48 -4.49 13.46
CA ARG A 67 -8.12 -3.63 12.47
C ARG A 67 -7.40 -3.76 11.13
N LEU A 68 -8.11 -4.14 10.08
CA LEU A 68 -7.53 -4.28 8.75
C LEU A 68 -7.72 -3.00 7.92
N ILE A 69 -6.68 -2.57 7.22
CA ILE A 69 -6.75 -1.57 6.16
C ILE A 69 -6.10 -2.18 4.93
N ALA A 70 -6.81 -2.24 3.81
CA ALA A 70 -6.28 -2.79 2.56
C ALA A 70 -6.21 -1.71 1.48
N ALA A 71 -5.16 -1.76 0.67
CA ALA A 71 -4.97 -0.92 -0.51
C ALA A 71 -4.68 -1.80 -1.73
N THR A 72 -5.07 -1.32 -2.91
CA THR A 72 -4.72 -1.96 -4.17
C THR A 72 -4.82 -0.97 -5.32
N HIS A 73 -4.01 -1.18 -6.34
CA HIS A 73 -4.06 -0.45 -7.61
C HIS A 73 -4.98 -1.14 -8.65
N ARG A 74 -5.48 -2.35 -8.34
CA ARG A 74 -6.34 -3.13 -9.23
C ARG A 74 -7.82 -2.87 -8.93
N ASP A 75 -8.64 -2.92 -9.97
CA ASP A 75 -10.10 -2.97 -9.79
C ASP A 75 -10.51 -4.35 -9.29
N LEU A 76 -10.76 -4.46 -7.98
CA LEU A 76 -11.16 -5.73 -7.36
C LEU A 76 -12.49 -6.26 -7.91
N ALA A 77 -13.42 -5.40 -8.35
CA ALA A 77 -14.68 -5.86 -8.93
C ALA A 77 -14.43 -6.56 -10.26
N ALA A 78 -13.53 -6.01 -11.09
CA ALA A 78 -13.09 -6.65 -12.33
C ALA A 78 -12.31 -7.96 -12.05
N GLU A 79 -11.44 -7.99 -11.03
CA GLU A 79 -10.70 -9.20 -10.64
C GLU A 79 -11.63 -10.31 -10.12
N VAL A 80 -12.72 -9.96 -9.42
CA VAL A 80 -13.76 -10.90 -9.00
C VAL A 80 -14.49 -11.48 -10.23
N ASN A 81 -14.91 -10.62 -11.16
CA ASN A 81 -15.57 -11.06 -12.39
C ASN A 81 -14.67 -11.96 -13.26
N ALA A 82 -13.36 -11.74 -13.21
CA ALA A 82 -12.38 -12.57 -13.89
C ALA A 82 -12.00 -13.86 -13.12
N GLY A 83 -12.58 -14.10 -11.94
CA GLY A 83 -12.32 -15.29 -11.11
C GLY A 83 -10.94 -15.32 -10.44
N ARG A 84 -10.18 -14.22 -10.48
CA ARG A 84 -8.85 -14.10 -9.87
C ARG A 84 -8.91 -13.67 -8.41
N PHE A 85 -10.01 -13.04 -8.01
CA PHE A 85 -10.26 -12.63 -6.64
C PHE A 85 -11.55 -13.22 -6.11
N ARG A 86 -11.56 -13.71 -4.87
CA ARG A 86 -12.76 -14.30 -4.29
C ARG A 86 -13.79 -13.23 -3.95
N GLN A 87 -15.01 -13.48 -4.37
CA GLN A 87 -16.14 -12.59 -4.14
C GLN A 87 -16.45 -12.40 -2.64
N ASP A 88 -16.34 -13.45 -1.83
CA ASP A 88 -16.58 -13.39 -0.38
C ASP A 88 -15.57 -12.49 0.36
N LEU A 89 -14.30 -12.56 -0.01
CA LEU A 89 -13.25 -11.67 0.51
C LEU A 89 -13.47 -10.24 0.05
N TYR A 90 -13.85 -10.03 -1.22
CA TYR A 90 -14.14 -8.69 -1.75
C TYR A 90 -15.23 -7.99 -0.94
N TYR A 91 -16.36 -8.65 -0.68
CA TYR A 91 -17.43 -8.05 0.10
C TYR A 91 -17.05 -7.79 1.56
N ARG A 92 -16.14 -8.59 2.15
CA ARG A 92 -15.64 -8.35 3.52
C ARG A 92 -14.67 -7.18 3.62
N LEU A 93 -13.91 -6.92 2.56
CA LEU A 93 -13.00 -5.78 2.50
C LEU A 93 -13.73 -4.49 2.09
N ASN A 94 -14.69 -4.59 1.18
CA ASN A 94 -15.39 -3.46 0.58
C ASN A 94 -16.54 -2.93 1.44
N VAL A 95 -16.33 -2.79 2.76
CA VAL A 95 -17.30 -2.18 3.67
C VAL A 95 -17.19 -0.65 3.63
N VAL A 96 -15.96 -0.14 3.60
CA VAL A 96 -15.65 1.28 3.44
C VAL A 96 -14.56 1.41 2.38
N ALA A 97 -14.91 1.91 1.21
CA ALA A 97 -13.99 2.19 0.12
C ALA A 97 -13.61 3.67 0.11
N ILE A 98 -12.30 3.94 0.02
CA ILE A 98 -11.77 5.29 -0.18
C ILE A 98 -11.01 5.26 -1.50
N GLU A 99 -11.55 5.93 -2.51
CA GLU A 99 -10.87 6.12 -3.78
C GLU A 99 -9.88 7.28 -3.64
N VAL A 100 -8.61 7.01 -3.95
CA VAL A 100 -7.56 8.05 -3.94
C VAL A 100 -7.38 8.54 -5.37
N PRO A 101 -7.78 9.78 -5.70
CA PRO A 101 -7.66 10.30 -7.06
C PRO A 101 -6.18 10.43 -7.46
N SER A 102 -5.93 10.17 -8.75
CA SER A 102 -4.64 10.41 -9.37
C SER A 102 -4.30 11.90 -9.38
N LEU A 103 -3.00 12.25 -9.39
CA LEU A 103 -2.54 13.63 -9.33
C LEU A 103 -3.07 14.48 -10.50
N ARG A 104 -3.24 13.89 -11.69
CA ARG A 104 -3.88 14.54 -12.85
C ARG A 104 -5.34 14.94 -12.64
N GLN A 105 -6.05 14.32 -11.71
CA GLN A 105 -7.45 14.64 -11.35
C GLN A 105 -7.53 15.73 -10.27
N ARG A 106 -6.40 16.07 -9.62
CA ARG A 106 -6.28 17.09 -8.58
C ARG A 106 -5.11 18.03 -8.88
N ARG A 107 -5.15 18.66 -10.07
CA ARG A 107 -4.05 19.50 -10.55
C ARG A 107 -3.84 20.73 -9.66
N GLU A 108 -4.88 21.20 -8.97
CA GLU A 108 -4.78 22.28 -7.99
C GLU A 108 -3.88 21.97 -6.79
N ASP A 109 -3.64 20.68 -6.46
CA ASP A 109 -2.76 20.29 -5.35
C ASP A 109 -1.28 20.28 -5.74
N ILE A 110 -0.97 20.29 -7.05
CA ILE A 110 0.41 20.19 -7.57
C ILE A 110 1.29 21.33 -7.05
N PRO A 111 0.89 22.61 -7.06
CA PRO A 111 1.72 23.69 -6.55
C PRO A 111 2.05 23.55 -5.07
N LEU A 112 1.08 23.12 -4.24
CA LEU A 112 1.29 22.93 -2.81
C LEU A 112 2.28 21.79 -2.55
N LEU A 113 2.07 20.65 -3.21
CA LEU A 113 2.94 19.47 -3.10
C LEU A 113 4.36 19.77 -3.61
N ALA A 114 4.49 20.42 -4.77
CA ALA A 114 5.78 20.78 -5.36
C ALA A 114 6.58 21.70 -4.42
N ASN A 115 5.94 22.72 -3.85
CA ASN A 115 6.60 23.61 -2.89
C ASN A 115 7.00 22.88 -1.60
N HIS A 116 6.14 21.98 -1.08
CA HIS A 116 6.46 21.17 0.09
C HIS A 116 7.71 20.29 -0.16
N PHE A 117 7.76 19.59 -1.29
CA PHE A 117 8.93 18.79 -1.64
C PHE A 117 10.17 19.67 -1.84
N LEU A 118 10.03 20.80 -2.54
CA LEU A 118 11.14 21.72 -2.76
C LEU A 118 11.78 22.17 -1.44
N GLN A 119 10.97 22.61 -0.47
CA GLN A 119 11.45 23.02 0.85
C GLN A 119 12.15 21.87 1.57
N ARG A 120 11.51 20.69 1.63
CA ARG A 120 12.07 19.49 2.26
C ARG A 120 13.43 19.08 1.67
N PHE A 121 13.59 19.17 0.34
CA PHE A 121 14.86 18.86 -0.32
C PHE A 121 15.89 19.98 -0.20
N ALA A 122 15.47 21.25 -0.21
CA ALA A 122 16.33 22.41 -0.01
C ALA A 122 17.00 22.35 1.38
N GLU A 123 16.21 22.06 2.42
CA GLU A 123 16.68 21.86 3.80
C GLU A 123 17.66 20.70 3.89
N ARG A 124 17.28 19.53 3.33
CA ARG A 124 18.13 18.32 3.36
C ARG A 124 19.48 18.53 2.67
N ASN A 125 19.51 19.30 1.58
CA ASN A 125 20.72 19.55 0.80
C ASN A 125 21.43 20.87 1.16
N ARG A 126 20.95 21.62 2.16
CA ARG A 126 21.47 22.94 2.55
C ARG A 126 21.58 23.91 1.37
N LYS A 127 20.63 23.84 0.43
CA LYS A 127 20.54 24.74 -0.73
C LYS A 127 19.49 25.81 -0.48
N ALA A 128 19.80 27.06 -0.81
CA ALA A 128 18.83 28.14 -0.80
C ALA A 128 18.09 28.15 -2.14
N VAL A 129 16.82 27.70 -2.14
CA VAL A 129 15.98 27.73 -3.35
C VAL A 129 14.89 28.79 -3.16
N LYS A 130 14.72 29.66 -4.17
CA LYS A 130 13.75 30.77 -4.11
C LYS A 130 12.31 30.37 -4.44
N GLY A 131 12.11 29.15 -4.96
CA GLY A 131 10.81 28.66 -5.45
C GLY A 131 10.82 28.38 -6.95
N PHE A 132 9.64 28.22 -7.51
CA PHE A 132 9.44 27.95 -8.94
C PHE A 132 9.25 29.23 -9.74
N THR A 133 9.79 29.27 -10.96
CA THR A 133 9.37 30.27 -11.94
C THR A 133 7.93 29.95 -12.39
N PRO A 134 7.14 30.96 -12.80
CA PRO A 134 5.79 30.73 -13.30
C PRO A 134 5.73 29.70 -14.44
N GLN A 135 6.71 29.73 -15.35
CA GLN A 135 6.81 28.80 -16.47
C GLN A 135 7.11 27.37 -16.01
N ALA A 136 7.97 27.20 -15.01
CA ALA A 136 8.24 25.88 -14.44
C ALA A 136 7.00 25.32 -13.73
N MET A 137 6.27 26.16 -12.98
CA MET A 137 5.04 25.76 -12.31
C MET A 137 3.96 25.35 -13.33
N ASP A 138 3.80 26.11 -14.41
CA ASP A 138 2.83 25.81 -15.46
C ASP A 138 3.10 24.44 -16.12
N LEU A 139 4.36 24.10 -16.38
CA LEU A 139 4.76 22.79 -16.88
C LEU A 139 4.46 21.65 -15.89
N LEU A 140 4.66 21.90 -14.59
CA LEU A 140 4.34 20.91 -13.55
C LEU A 140 2.84 20.65 -13.46
N ILE A 141 2.01 21.68 -13.58
CA ILE A 141 0.54 21.57 -13.53
C ILE A 141 0.00 20.82 -14.74
N HIS A 142 0.56 21.05 -15.92
CA HIS A 142 0.06 20.46 -17.17
C HIS A 142 0.55 19.04 -17.46
N TYR A 143 1.58 18.57 -16.74
CA TYR A 143 2.08 17.20 -16.87
C TYR A 143 1.13 16.17 -16.21
N ASP A 144 1.00 14.99 -16.82
CA ASP A 144 0.01 13.99 -16.40
C ASP A 144 0.42 13.15 -15.18
N TRP A 145 1.68 13.20 -14.77
CA TRP A 145 2.22 12.49 -13.60
C TRP A 145 1.82 11.01 -13.53
N PRO A 146 2.23 10.16 -14.50
CA PRO A 146 1.93 8.73 -14.46
C PRO A 146 2.39 8.04 -13.16
N GLY A 147 3.49 8.49 -12.55
CA GLY A 147 3.95 8.01 -11.25
C GLY A 147 3.42 8.80 -10.04
N ASN A 148 2.44 9.69 -10.24
CA ASN A 148 1.78 10.51 -9.21
C ASN A 148 2.80 11.18 -8.26
N ILE A 149 2.54 11.13 -6.95
CA ILE A 149 3.37 11.73 -5.91
C ILE A 149 4.78 11.15 -5.90
N ARG A 150 4.97 9.84 -6.19
CA ARG A 150 6.30 9.21 -6.23
C ARG A 150 7.19 9.79 -7.33
N GLU A 151 6.63 10.01 -8.52
CA GLU A 151 7.35 10.66 -9.61
C GLU A 151 7.64 12.13 -9.28
N LEU A 152 6.65 12.85 -8.71
CA LEU A 152 6.83 14.22 -8.26
C LEU A 152 8.01 14.31 -7.29
N GLU A 153 8.06 13.48 -6.23
CA GLU A 153 9.15 13.43 -5.25
C GLU A 153 10.50 13.05 -5.88
N THR A 154 10.54 12.03 -6.75
CA THR A 154 11.79 11.56 -7.36
C THR A 154 12.42 12.61 -8.28
N ARG A 155 11.59 13.38 -9.01
CA ARG A 155 12.08 14.39 -9.96
C ARG A 155 12.84 15.53 -9.27
N TRP A 156 12.57 15.78 -7.99
CA TRP A 156 13.30 16.75 -7.15
C TRP A 156 14.66 16.25 -6.67
N ASN A 157 14.90 14.93 -6.66
CA ASN A 157 16.12 14.36 -6.12
C ASN A 157 17.31 14.40 -7.10
N GLY A 158 17.11 14.70 -8.40
CA GLY A 158 18.17 14.44 -9.39
C GLY A 158 18.37 15.40 -10.57
N ARG A 159 17.43 16.27 -10.96
CA ARG A 159 17.58 17.02 -12.24
C ARG A 159 17.16 18.48 -12.26
N TRP A 160 16.40 18.97 -11.29
CA TRP A 160 15.77 20.30 -11.37
C TRP A 160 16.18 21.28 -10.27
N CYS A 161 17.15 20.90 -9.43
CA CYS A 161 17.89 21.87 -8.61
C CYS A 161 18.89 22.61 -9.52
N CYS A 162 18.39 23.54 -10.32
CA CYS A 162 19.20 24.65 -10.82
C CYS A 162 19.61 25.54 -9.65
#